data_AF-A0A1M5RB74-F1
#
_entry.id   AF-A0A1M5RB74-F1
#
_cell.length_a   1.000
_cell.length_b   1.000
_cell.length_c   1.000
_cell.angle_alpha   90.00
_cell.angle_beta   90.00
_cell.angle_gamma   90.00
#
_symmetry.space_group_name_H-M   'P 1'
#
loop_
_entity.id
_entity.type
_entity.pdbx_description
1 polymer ?
#
loop_
_entity_poly.entity_id
_entity_poly.type
_entity_poly.pdbx_seq_one_letter_code
_entity_poly.pdbx_strand_id
1 'polypeptide(L)'
;MLAVPFSLIACGDDSSSASDDYSSASEVPSSSSRTECPESLAAGEFCDTRDFNVYATSEIGALVWMTGNLKYHVDGSKCLDDKESNCDSHGRLYSWTQAMDLDKSLLIGDASSKVSKPRHRGICPEGWHVPDTLEWLYLVDYAGGFSSLGKYGFSDTEPGFYSIYYYRYNPDYSFFHTAVEDSVDDWYVDYDRDYGLIQDRDYFTRVNSYYAILDEDGVSLSNQSKSHYAPLRCVKDTLLMEMKFRPVSSSSSSFDEPESSSSEPFNPCSVAKKSWEHLNPDFNYAVFIDGRDNQCYKTTRVAGLVMLAENLNYADSVAMPELRGSNRCTQGLEENCESTGRLYTWEAAMEVCPDGWRLPTEAEIYDIWHATHSVLEVVSLEMRKEIDLEITDAYGLSFVPSGLYYVDDPYKNDGDEMLLVKSSVWLSDNTEDGYADAYQIHFEEYLDQTVEGELKTSFMPVRCVKK
;
A
#
# COMPACT_ATOMS: atom_id res chain seq x y z
N MET A 1 22.55 -52.75 28.25
CA MET A 1 22.29 -54.20 28.36
C MET A 1 20.96 -54.34 29.08
N LEU A 2 19.87 -54.60 28.33
CA LEU A 2 19.29 -55.94 28.08
C LEU A 2 18.58 -56.47 29.36
N ALA A 3 17.33 -56.91 29.38
CA ALA A 3 16.35 -57.17 28.34
C ALA A 3 14.93 -57.37 28.97
N VAL A 4 13.91 -57.14 28.14
CA VAL A 4 12.48 -57.58 28.23
C VAL A 4 12.46 -59.13 28.10
N PRO A 5 11.50 -59.97 28.62
CA PRO A 5 10.13 -60.02 28.07
C PRO A 5 8.92 -60.63 28.84
N PHE A 6 7.73 -60.26 28.32
CA PHE A 6 6.45 -60.95 28.08
C PHE A 6 5.94 -62.13 28.93
N SER A 7 4.61 -62.13 29.16
CA SER A 7 3.74 -63.32 29.03
C SER A 7 2.32 -62.97 28.56
N LEU A 8 1.80 -63.88 27.74
CA LEU A 8 0.56 -63.87 26.93
C LEU A 8 -0.70 -64.24 27.73
N ILE A 9 -1.90 -63.98 27.16
CA ILE A 9 -3.02 -64.94 27.02
C ILE A 9 -4.10 -64.35 26.07
N ALA A 10 -4.80 -65.26 25.39
CA ALA A 10 -5.59 -65.11 24.15
C ALA A 10 -7.12 -65.28 24.35
N CYS A 11 -7.81 -65.45 23.20
CA CYS A 11 -9.22 -65.85 22.91
C CYS A 11 -10.17 -64.67 22.64
N GLY A 12 -11.05 -64.67 21.63
CA GLY A 12 -11.44 -65.64 20.60
C GLY A 12 -12.72 -65.10 19.91
N ASP A 13 -12.89 -65.38 18.63
CA ASP A 13 -14.11 -65.04 17.86
C ASP A 13 -15.30 -65.92 18.30
N ASP A 14 -16.52 -65.36 18.39
CA ASP A 14 -17.68 -65.98 17.73
C ASP A 14 -18.95 -65.10 17.72
N SER A 15 -19.67 -65.28 16.61
CA SER A 15 -20.88 -64.63 16.13
C SER A 15 -22.18 -64.79 16.97
N SER A 16 -23.09 -63.80 16.92
CA SER A 16 -24.50 -63.97 16.45
C SER A 16 -25.41 -62.74 16.72
N SER A 17 -25.96 -62.25 15.60
CA SER A 17 -27.27 -61.59 15.35
C SER A 17 -28.13 -61.00 16.49
N ALA A 18 -28.49 -59.73 16.33
CA ALA A 18 -29.88 -59.26 16.43
C ALA A 18 -30.07 -58.01 15.55
N SER A 19 -30.97 -58.13 14.57
CA SER A 19 -31.52 -57.05 13.74
C SER A 19 -32.41 -56.13 14.56
N ASP A 20 -32.36 -54.82 14.31
CA ASP A 20 -33.54 -53.95 14.36
C ASP A 20 -33.30 -52.70 13.49
N ASP A 21 -34.40 -52.27 12.88
CA ASP A 21 -34.55 -51.35 11.75
C ASP A 21 -33.82 -50.00 11.85
N TYR A 22 -33.09 -49.65 10.79
CA TYR A 22 -32.85 -48.25 10.42
C TYR A 22 -33.45 -47.97 9.05
N SER A 23 -34.55 -47.21 9.08
CA SER A 23 -35.19 -46.59 7.94
C SER A 23 -34.16 -45.79 7.14
N SER A 24 -34.16 -46.04 5.83
CA SER A 24 -33.50 -45.22 4.82
C SER A 24 -33.94 -43.76 4.93
N ALA A 25 -32.97 -42.83 4.90
CA ALA A 25 -33.03 -41.64 4.07
C ALA A 25 -31.68 -40.92 4.10
N SER A 26 -31.05 -40.94 2.92
CA SER A 26 -30.07 -39.96 2.43
C SER A 26 -28.72 -39.91 3.13
N GLU A 27 -27.83 -40.79 2.65
CA GLU A 27 -26.40 -40.50 2.54
C GLU A 27 -26.23 -39.10 1.91
N VAL A 28 -25.68 -38.17 2.68
CA VAL A 28 -25.15 -36.91 2.14
C VAL A 28 -23.87 -37.30 1.41
N PRO A 29 -23.77 -37.08 0.08
CA PRO A 29 -22.58 -37.49 -0.64
C PRO A 29 -21.39 -36.62 -0.20
N SER A 30 -20.32 -37.33 0.16
CA SER A 30 -18.96 -36.85 0.29
C SER A 30 -18.53 -36.03 -0.93
N SER A 31 -17.92 -34.87 -0.67
CA SER A 31 -17.10 -34.04 -1.58
C SER A 31 -17.16 -34.43 -3.06
N SER A 32 -18.17 -33.97 -3.79
CA SER A 32 -18.14 -34.03 -5.25
C SER A 32 -17.16 -32.98 -5.75
N SER A 33 -16.02 -33.40 -6.27
CA SER A 33 -15.24 -32.58 -7.19
C SER A 33 -16.14 -32.24 -8.37
N ARG A 34 -16.60 -30.99 -8.43
CA ARG A 34 -17.43 -30.52 -9.54
C ARG A 34 -16.63 -30.69 -10.82
N THR A 35 -17.25 -31.21 -11.87
CA THR A 35 -16.60 -31.39 -13.18
C THR A 35 -16.88 -30.24 -14.13
N GLU A 36 -17.82 -29.36 -13.80
CA GLU A 36 -18.23 -28.18 -14.56
C GLU A 36 -18.75 -27.09 -13.62
N CYS A 37 -18.69 -25.83 -14.05
CA CYS A 37 -19.32 -24.72 -13.34
C CYS A 37 -20.85 -24.83 -13.41
N PRO A 38 -21.59 -24.47 -12.35
CA PRO A 38 -23.05 -24.49 -12.36
C PRO A 38 -23.63 -23.66 -13.52
N GLU A 39 -24.69 -24.15 -14.17
CA GLU A 39 -25.38 -23.44 -15.27
C GLU A 39 -25.94 -22.08 -14.86
N SER A 40 -26.21 -21.89 -13.56
CA SER A 40 -26.63 -20.61 -12.98
C SER A 40 -25.92 -20.39 -11.64
N LEU A 41 -25.28 -19.23 -11.49
CA LEU A 41 -24.67 -18.76 -10.25
C LEU A 41 -25.60 -17.77 -9.54
N ALA A 42 -25.57 -17.74 -8.20
CA ALA A 42 -26.29 -16.73 -7.45
C ALA A 42 -25.67 -15.33 -7.66
N ALA A 43 -26.43 -14.29 -7.33
CA ALA A 43 -25.91 -12.93 -7.38
C ALA A 43 -24.74 -12.78 -6.40
N GLY A 44 -23.60 -12.28 -6.88
CA GLY A 44 -22.39 -12.19 -6.08
C GLY A 44 -21.59 -13.50 -6.02
N GLU A 45 -21.81 -14.47 -6.92
CA GLU A 45 -20.94 -15.63 -7.06
C GLU A 45 -20.11 -15.58 -8.35
N PHE A 46 -18.92 -16.17 -8.29
CA PHE A 46 -18.02 -16.36 -9.41
C PHE A 46 -17.50 -17.80 -9.43
N CYS A 47 -17.52 -18.46 -10.59
CA CYS A 47 -16.93 -19.79 -10.75
C CYS A 47 -15.62 -19.69 -11.55
N ASP A 48 -14.55 -20.24 -11.00
CA ASP A 48 -13.31 -20.43 -11.74
C ASP A 48 -13.46 -21.65 -12.66
N THR A 49 -13.44 -21.41 -13.98
CA THR A 49 -13.63 -22.46 -14.99
C THR A 49 -12.46 -23.45 -15.07
N ARG A 50 -11.33 -23.15 -14.41
CA ARG A 50 -10.13 -23.99 -14.44
C ARG A 50 -10.23 -25.18 -13.48
N ASP A 51 -10.90 -24.99 -12.34
CA ASP A 51 -11.00 -25.99 -11.26
C ASP A 51 -12.42 -26.16 -10.70
N PHE A 52 -13.39 -25.40 -11.23
CA PHE A 52 -14.81 -25.42 -10.88
C PHE A 52 -15.10 -25.02 -9.43
N ASN A 53 -14.15 -24.35 -8.78
CA ASN A 53 -14.38 -23.73 -7.48
C ASN A 53 -15.29 -22.50 -7.64
N VAL A 54 -16.28 -22.40 -6.75
CA VAL A 54 -17.19 -21.25 -6.70
C VAL A 54 -16.82 -20.40 -5.49
N TYR A 55 -16.63 -19.11 -5.76
CA TYR A 55 -16.27 -18.09 -4.81
C TYR A 55 -17.43 -17.11 -4.66
N ALA A 56 -17.75 -16.75 -3.43
CA ALA A 56 -18.55 -15.56 -3.19
C ALA A 56 -17.71 -14.31 -3.48
N THR A 57 -18.38 -13.26 -3.92
CA THR A 57 -17.81 -11.99 -4.32
C THR A 57 -18.63 -10.86 -3.73
N SER A 58 -17.95 -9.80 -3.31
CA SER A 58 -18.57 -8.62 -2.74
C SER A 58 -18.03 -7.39 -3.44
N GLU A 59 -18.95 -6.48 -3.77
CA GLU A 59 -18.60 -5.12 -4.14
C GLU A 59 -18.30 -4.34 -2.86
N ILE A 60 -17.06 -3.90 -2.71
CA ILE A 60 -16.59 -3.16 -1.55
C ILE A 60 -15.95 -1.88 -2.08
N GLY A 61 -16.65 -0.79 -1.86
CA GLY A 61 -16.35 0.47 -2.51
C GLY A 61 -16.46 0.32 -4.02
N ALA A 62 -15.40 0.65 -4.72
CA ALA A 62 -15.29 0.61 -6.18
C ALA A 62 -14.77 -0.73 -6.74
N LEU A 63 -14.39 -1.68 -5.88
CA LEU A 63 -13.75 -2.92 -6.28
C LEU A 63 -14.65 -4.11 -6.00
N VAL A 64 -14.58 -5.13 -6.86
CA VAL A 64 -15.23 -6.43 -6.62
C VAL A 64 -14.17 -7.41 -6.15
N TRP A 65 -14.33 -7.88 -4.92
CA TRP A 65 -13.40 -8.78 -4.25
C TRP A 65 -13.97 -10.20 -4.20
N MET A 66 -13.10 -11.20 -4.29
CA MET A 66 -13.43 -12.52 -3.76
C MET A 66 -13.52 -12.43 -2.23
N THR A 67 -14.58 -12.99 -1.64
CA THR A 67 -14.75 -13.02 -0.19
C THR A 67 -14.18 -14.27 0.48
N GLY A 68 -13.78 -15.27 -0.31
CA GLY A 68 -12.98 -16.41 0.13
C GLY A 68 -11.59 -16.41 -0.50
N ASN A 69 -10.65 -17.13 0.11
CA ASN A 69 -9.31 -17.33 -0.45
C ASN A 69 -9.33 -18.32 -1.62
N LEU A 70 -8.40 -18.14 -2.54
CA LEU A 70 -8.25 -18.96 -3.74
C LEU A 70 -7.92 -20.42 -3.37
N LYS A 71 -8.63 -21.34 -4.03
CA LYS A 71 -8.51 -22.80 -3.83
C LYS A 71 -7.77 -23.51 -4.98
N TYR A 72 -7.28 -22.74 -5.94
CA TYR A 72 -6.67 -23.22 -7.16
C TYR A 72 -5.39 -24.02 -6.90
N HIS A 73 -5.39 -25.31 -7.24
CA HIS A 73 -4.24 -26.17 -7.00
C HIS A 73 -3.09 -25.85 -7.99
N VAL A 74 -1.94 -25.47 -7.44
CA VAL A 74 -0.65 -25.46 -8.17
C VAL A 74 0.36 -26.34 -7.45
N ASP A 75 1.33 -26.87 -8.20
CA ASP A 75 2.36 -27.75 -7.65
C ASP A 75 3.13 -27.04 -6.53
N GLY A 76 3.16 -27.68 -5.35
CA GLY A 76 3.79 -27.16 -4.15
C GLY A 76 2.91 -26.25 -3.28
N SER A 77 1.70 -25.88 -3.71
CA SER A 77 0.75 -25.17 -2.84
C SER A 77 0.32 -26.04 -1.66
N LYS A 78 0.08 -25.42 -0.50
CA LYS A 78 -0.15 -26.12 0.78
C LYS A 78 -1.59 -25.94 1.27
N CYS A 79 -2.09 -26.95 1.97
CA CYS A 79 -3.27 -26.79 2.84
C CYS A 79 -2.80 -26.44 4.24
N LEU A 80 -3.57 -25.62 4.96
CA LEU A 80 -3.32 -25.37 6.38
C LEU A 80 -3.25 -26.70 7.16
N ASP A 81 -2.24 -26.85 8.02
CA ASP A 81 -1.92 -28.09 8.74
C ASP A 81 -1.68 -29.33 7.86
N ASP A 82 -1.41 -29.15 6.56
CA ASP A 82 -1.32 -30.24 5.58
C ASP A 82 -2.59 -31.14 5.54
N LYS A 83 -3.76 -30.57 5.86
CA LYS A 83 -5.06 -31.25 5.83
C LYS A 83 -5.89 -30.78 4.63
N GLU A 84 -6.24 -31.68 3.72
CA GLU A 84 -6.98 -31.33 2.50
C GLU A 84 -8.33 -30.65 2.79
N SER A 85 -9.02 -31.05 3.86
CA SER A 85 -10.27 -30.41 4.29
C SER A 85 -10.11 -28.91 4.57
N ASN A 86 -8.92 -28.47 4.95
CA ASN A 86 -8.66 -27.06 5.24
C ASN A 86 -8.44 -26.24 3.97
N CYS A 87 -8.05 -26.88 2.85
CA CYS A 87 -8.05 -26.21 1.55
C CYS A 87 -9.48 -25.89 1.11
N ASP A 88 -10.42 -26.80 1.37
CA ASP A 88 -11.84 -26.59 1.04
C ASP A 88 -12.49 -25.50 1.90
N SER A 89 -12.14 -25.38 3.18
CA SER A 89 -12.72 -24.37 4.06
C SER A 89 -11.97 -23.02 4.03
N HIS A 90 -10.63 -23.01 4.04
CA HIS A 90 -9.84 -21.79 4.22
C HIS A 90 -9.09 -21.33 2.96
N GLY A 91 -9.10 -22.10 1.88
CA GLY A 91 -8.24 -21.85 0.71
C GLY A 91 -6.87 -22.51 0.81
N ARG A 92 -6.10 -22.47 -0.28
CA ARG A 92 -4.71 -22.95 -0.28
C ARG A 92 -3.77 -21.80 0.07
N LEU A 93 -2.57 -22.18 0.52
CA LEU A 93 -1.45 -21.28 0.76
C LEU A 93 -0.44 -21.42 -0.37
N TYR A 94 0.08 -20.28 -0.83
CA TYR A 94 0.99 -20.18 -1.97
C TYR A 94 2.25 -19.42 -1.57
N SER A 95 3.41 -19.83 -2.07
CA SER A 95 4.56 -18.93 -2.13
C SER A 95 4.23 -17.72 -3.00
N TRP A 96 5.00 -16.65 -2.88
CA TRP A 96 4.76 -15.46 -3.68
C TRP A 96 4.91 -15.74 -5.19
N THR A 97 5.96 -16.44 -5.60
CA THR A 97 6.16 -16.82 -7.01
C THR A 97 5.04 -17.72 -7.53
N GLN A 98 4.49 -18.61 -6.70
CA GLN A 98 3.30 -19.39 -7.06
C GLN A 98 2.09 -18.48 -7.23
N ALA A 99 1.81 -17.57 -6.30
CA ALA A 99 0.69 -16.64 -6.40
C ALA A 99 0.79 -15.75 -7.66
N MET A 100 2.01 -15.35 -8.02
CA MET A 100 2.30 -14.52 -9.18
C MET A 100 2.49 -15.33 -10.48
N ASP A 101 2.38 -16.65 -10.47
CA ASP A 101 2.65 -17.49 -11.66
C ASP A 101 4.04 -17.21 -12.28
N LEU A 102 5.06 -17.11 -11.41
CA LEU A 102 6.45 -16.81 -11.75
C LEU A 102 7.38 -17.99 -11.45
N ASP A 103 8.54 -18.00 -12.11
CA ASP A 103 9.54 -19.04 -11.91
C ASP A 103 10.07 -19.03 -10.46
N LYS A 104 10.23 -20.22 -9.86
CA LYS A 104 10.69 -20.37 -8.46
C LYS A 104 12.07 -19.73 -8.23
N SER A 105 12.91 -19.58 -9.25
CA SER A 105 14.19 -18.85 -9.13
C SER A 105 14.02 -17.41 -8.68
N LEU A 106 12.87 -16.78 -8.94
CA LEU A 106 12.53 -15.41 -8.53
C LEU A 106 12.10 -15.29 -7.05
N LEU A 107 12.14 -16.39 -6.29
CA LEU A 107 12.12 -16.31 -4.83
C LEU A 107 13.35 -15.54 -4.31
N ILE A 108 14.45 -15.55 -5.07
CA ILE A 108 15.70 -14.86 -4.75
C ILE A 108 15.99 -13.87 -5.88
N GLY A 109 15.96 -12.57 -5.56
CA GLY A 109 16.23 -11.49 -6.52
C GLY A 109 14.99 -10.82 -7.10
N ASP A 110 15.22 -9.79 -7.91
CA ASP A 110 14.18 -8.89 -8.42
C ASP A 110 13.30 -9.55 -9.51
N ALA A 111 11.98 -9.52 -9.32
CA ALA A 111 11.00 -9.98 -10.29
C ALA A 111 10.19 -8.83 -10.91
N SER A 112 10.50 -7.58 -10.59
CA SER A 112 9.76 -6.38 -11.03
C SER A 112 9.53 -6.33 -12.55
N SER A 113 10.51 -6.78 -13.34
CA SER A 113 10.43 -6.84 -14.82
C SER A 113 9.45 -7.91 -15.35
N LYS A 114 9.04 -8.86 -14.51
CA LYS A 114 8.10 -9.94 -14.83
C LYS A 114 6.69 -9.67 -14.33
N VAL A 115 6.53 -8.74 -13.40
CA VAL A 115 5.22 -8.30 -12.91
C VAL A 115 4.57 -7.38 -13.95
N SER A 116 3.37 -7.75 -14.38
CA SER A 116 2.61 -6.99 -15.38
C SER A 116 1.93 -5.78 -14.73
N LYS A 117 1.92 -4.64 -15.43
CA LYS A 117 1.32 -3.38 -14.97
C LYS A 117 0.15 -2.98 -15.89
N PRO A 118 -0.94 -2.35 -15.38
CA PRO A 118 -1.13 -1.93 -13.98
C PRO A 118 -1.53 -3.08 -13.05
N ARG A 119 -1.90 -4.24 -13.59
CA ARG A 119 -2.36 -5.40 -12.83
C ARG A 119 -1.63 -6.65 -13.28
N HIS A 120 -1.31 -7.50 -12.32
CA HIS A 120 -0.70 -8.79 -12.60
C HIS A 120 -1.67 -9.91 -12.22
N ARG A 121 -2.10 -10.67 -13.22
CA ARG A 121 -3.07 -11.75 -13.04
C ARG A 121 -2.59 -12.79 -12.04
N GLY A 122 -1.32 -13.19 -12.13
CA GLY A 122 -0.79 -14.35 -11.43
C GLY A 122 -1.67 -15.58 -11.64
N ILE A 123 -1.88 -16.35 -10.58
CA ILE A 123 -2.78 -17.53 -10.60
C ILE A 123 -4.26 -17.16 -10.42
N CYS A 124 -4.61 -15.89 -10.30
CA CYS A 124 -6.01 -15.50 -10.29
C CYS A 124 -6.72 -15.87 -11.61
N PRO A 125 -8.04 -16.11 -11.59
CA PRO A 125 -8.80 -16.44 -12.78
C PRO A 125 -8.76 -15.32 -13.83
N GLU A 126 -9.12 -15.62 -15.07
CA GLU A 126 -9.22 -14.61 -16.12
C GLU A 126 -10.22 -13.49 -15.73
N GLY A 127 -9.83 -12.23 -15.90
CA GLY A 127 -10.60 -11.08 -15.44
C GLY A 127 -10.46 -10.78 -13.94
N TRP A 128 -9.48 -11.37 -13.27
CA TRP A 128 -9.11 -11.12 -11.88
C TRP A 128 -7.59 -11.05 -11.73
N HIS A 129 -7.08 -10.35 -10.73
CA HIS A 129 -5.65 -10.20 -10.49
C HIS A 129 -5.27 -10.33 -9.02
N VAL A 130 -3.97 -10.54 -8.79
CA VAL A 130 -3.35 -10.46 -7.47
C VAL A 130 -3.39 -8.99 -7.03
N PRO A 131 -4.02 -8.65 -5.90
CA PRO A 131 -4.19 -7.26 -5.50
C PRO A 131 -2.85 -6.62 -5.17
N ASP A 132 -2.71 -5.33 -5.47
CA ASP A 132 -1.57 -4.55 -5.03
C ASP A 132 -1.74 -4.00 -3.60
N THR A 133 -0.72 -3.31 -3.11
CA THR A 133 -0.74 -2.70 -1.78
C THR A 133 -1.86 -1.65 -1.63
N LEU A 134 -2.16 -0.87 -2.68
CA LEU A 134 -3.16 0.19 -2.64
C LEU A 134 -4.58 -0.37 -2.61
N GLU A 135 -4.84 -1.46 -3.32
CA GLU A 135 -6.15 -2.12 -3.32
C GLU A 135 -6.48 -2.70 -1.95
N TRP A 136 -5.49 -3.30 -1.26
CA TRP A 136 -5.66 -3.75 0.13
C TRP A 136 -5.89 -2.59 1.11
N LEU A 137 -5.15 -1.49 0.96
CA LEU A 137 -5.36 -0.29 1.79
C LEU A 137 -6.76 0.29 1.56
N TYR A 138 -7.19 0.41 0.31
CA TYR A 138 -8.52 0.89 -0.05
C TYR A 138 -9.63 0.02 0.55
N LEU A 139 -9.48 -1.31 0.47
CA LEU A 139 -10.42 -2.26 1.04
C LEU A 139 -10.61 -2.05 2.55
N VAL A 140 -9.51 -1.92 3.30
CA VAL A 140 -9.56 -1.78 4.75
C VAL A 140 -10.05 -0.41 5.18
N ASP A 141 -9.62 0.66 4.50
CA ASP A 141 -10.11 2.01 4.75
C ASP A 141 -11.62 2.12 4.49
N TYR A 142 -12.09 1.65 3.34
CA TYR A 142 -13.52 1.64 3.01
C TYR A 142 -14.33 0.83 4.03
N ALA A 143 -13.76 -0.27 4.52
CA ALA A 143 -14.40 -1.06 5.55
C ALA A 143 -14.41 -0.38 6.93
N GLY A 144 -13.59 0.62 7.17
CA GLY A 144 -13.41 1.22 8.50
C GLY A 144 -12.64 0.29 9.43
N GLY A 145 -11.61 -0.39 8.91
CA GLY A 145 -10.76 -1.31 9.63
C GLY A 145 -10.98 -2.78 9.28
N PHE A 146 -9.99 -3.63 9.58
CA PHE A 146 -9.99 -5.05 9.22
C PHE A 146 -11.08 -5.84 9.96
N SER A 147 -11.30 -5.54 11.25
CA SER A 147 -12.39 -6.11 12.06
C SER A 147 -13.79 -5.83 11.47
N SER A 148 -13.92 -4.78 10.65
CA SER A 148 -15.15 -4.46 9.95
C SER A 148 -15.34 -5.23 8.64
N LEU A 149 -14.33 -5.93 8.10
CA LEU A 149 -14.44 -6.64 6.81
C LEU A 149 -15.46 -7.78 6.84
N GLY A 150 -15.70 -8.37 8.01
CA GLY A 150 -16.74 -9.40 8.19
C GLY A 150 -18.12 -8.96 7.69
N LYS A 151 -18.44 -7.65 7.72
CA LYS A 151 -19.72 -7.12 7.21
C LYS A 151 -19.87 -7.23 5.68
N TYR A 152 -18.77 -7.41 4.97
CA TYR A 152 -18.73 -7.63 3.51
C TYR A 152 -18.49 -9.10 3.14
N GLY A 153 -18.62 -10.02 4.10
CA GLY A 153 -18.47 -11.45 3.86
C GLY A 153 -17.03 -11.94 3.87
N PHE A 154 -16.06 -11.14 4.31
CA PHE A 154 -14.67 -11.58 4.56
C PHE A 154 -14.54 -12.47 5.81
N SER A 155 -15.61 -13.13 6.24
CA SER A 155 -15.66 -13.96 7.44
C SER A 155 -14.74 -15.19 7.36
N ASP A 156 -13.95 -15.41 8.41
CA ASP A 156 -13.41 -16.68 8.93
C ASP A 156 -12.78 -17.68 7.95
N THR A 157 -12.22 -17.21 6.83
CA THR A 157 -11.24 -18.00 6.08
C THR A 157 -9.88 -17.35 6.24
N GLU A 158 -9.46 -17.16 7.48
CA GLU A 158 -8.11 -16.75 7.83
C GLU A 158 -7.30 -18.02 8.06
N PRO A 159 -6.61 -18.56 7.05
CA PRO A 159 -5.89 -19.82 7.20
C PRO A 159 -4.60 -19.62 8.02
N GLY A 160 -4.33 -18.40 8.46
CA GLY A 160 -3.00 -17.97 8.85
C GLY A 160 -2.01 -18.05 7.69
N PHE A 161 -0.73 -18.16 8.01
CA PHE A 161 0.33 -18.42 7.03
C PHE A 161 1.22 -19.56 7.50
N TYR A 162 1.97 -20.14 6.57
CA TYR A 162 3.04 -21.08 6.90
C TYR A 162 4.38 -20.39 6.79
N SER A 163 5.04 -20.24 7.95
CA SER A 163 6.39 -19.71 8.02
C SER A 163 7.38 -20.79 7.65
N ILE A 164 8.14 -20.56 6.58
CA ILE A 164 9.23 -21.45 6.19
C ILE A 164 10.40 -21.38 7.19
N TYR A 165 10.54 -20.27 7.93
CA TYR A 165 11.59 -20.11 8.94
C TYR A 165 11.39 -21.04 10.13
N TYR A 166 10.15 -21.10 10.62
CA TYR A 166 9.80 -21.87 11.80
C TYR A 166 9.21 -23.25 11.46
N TYR A 167 9.06 -23.55 10.16
CA TYR A 167 8.44 -24.77 9.65
C TYR A 167 7.08 -25.06 10.29
N ARG A 168 6.29 -24.01 10.57
CA ARG A 168 5.01 -24.13 11.27
C ARG A 168 3.96 -23.21 10.67
N TYR A 169 2.72 -23.68 10.81
CA TYR A 169 1.54 -22.85 10.63
C TYR A 169 1.41 -21.88 11.80
N ASN A 170 1.04 -20.65 11.49
CA ASN A 170 0.77 -19.63 12.48
C ASN A 170 -0.66 -19.13 12.27
N PRO A 171 -1.62 -19.66 13.06
CA PRO A 171 -3.02 -19.32 12.91
C PRO A 171 -3.33 -17.93 13.47
N ASP A 172 -2.48 -17.39 14.35
CA ASP A 172 -2.70 -16.11 15.05
C ASP A 172 -2.51 -14.89 14.13
N TYR A 173 -1.98 -15.12 12.93
CA TYR A 173 -1.62 -14.10 11.97
C TYR A 173 -2.02 -14.49 10.55
N SER A 174 -2.81 -13.65 9.89
CA SER A 174 -3.09 -13.79 8.47
C SER A 174 -2.21 -12.83 7.67
N PHE A 175 -1.44 -13.41 6.73
CA PHE A 175 -0.71 -12.63 5.73
C PHE A 175 -1.37 -12.82 4.37
N PHE A 176 -1.41 -11.77 3.57
CA PHE A 176 -1.78 -11.85 2.16
C PHE A 176 -0.65 -11.31 1.30
N HIS A 177 -0.26 -12.10 0.30
CA HIS A 177 0.70 -11.65 -0.72
C HIS A 177 0.08 -10.52 -1.55
N THR A 178 0.85 -9.46 -1.78
CA THR A 178 0.49 -8.44 -2.78
C THR A 178 1.27 -8.64 -4.06
N ALA A 179 0.85 -7.98 -5.14
CA ALA A 179 1.58 -7.94 -6.40
C ALA A 179 2.88 -7.11 -6.35
N VAL A 180 3.20 -6.46 -5.22
CA VAL A 180 4.30 -5.49 -5.10
C VAL A 180 5.48 -6.08 -4.33
N GLU A 181 6.66 -6.09 -4.96
CA GLU A 181 7.93 -6.38 -4.29
C GLU A 181 8.47 -5.15 -3.58
N ASP A 182 9.13 -5.35 -2.43
CA ASP A 182 9.95 -4.32 -1.80
C ASP A 182 11.42 -4.72 -1.83
N SER A 183 12.24 -3.75 -2.21
CA SER A 183 13.68 -3.93 -2.39
C SER A 183 14.43 -3.58 -1.11
N VAL A 184 14.29 -4.41 -0.09
CA VAL A 184 15.11 -4.31 1.11
C VAL A 184 16.35 -5.18 0.94
N ASP A 185 17.54 -4.58 1.07
CA ASP A 185 18.80 -5.32 1.19
C ASP A 185 18.76 -6.18 2.46
N ASP A 186 18.74 -7.51 2.30
CA ASP A 186 18.76 -8.46 3.41
C ASP A 186 19.91 -9.45 3.27
N TRP A 187 20.42 -9.94 4.40
CA TRP A 187 21.55 -10.87 4.54
C TRP A 187 21.08 -12.33 4.65
N TYR A 188 19.80 -12.60 4.42
CA TYR A 188 19.15 -13.81 4.95
C TYR A 188 18.90 -14.91 3.92
N VAL A 189 19.18 -16.14 4.34
CA VAL A 189 19.19 -17.36 3.53
C VAL A 189 17.78 -17.94 3.39
N ASP A 190 17.36 -18.22 2.15
CA ASP A 190 16.20 -19.05 1.84
C ASP A 190 16.48 -20.53 2.17
N TYR A 191 15.72 -21.09 3.10
CA TYR A 191 15.90 -22.45 3.62
C TYR A 191 15.26 -23.53 2.74
N ASP A 192 14.57 -23.20 1.65
CA ASP A 192 14.01 -24.20 0.72
C ASP A 192 15.04 -24.75 -0.29
N ARG A 193 16.33 -24.45 -0.09
CA ARG A 193 17.41 -25.20 -0.73
C ARG A 193 17.86 -26.34 0.16
N ASP A 194 17.56 -27.53 -0.34
CA ASP A 194 18.43 -28.70 -0.29
C ASP A 194 19.90 -28.24 -0.24
N TYR A 195 20.57 -28.58 0.86
CA TYR A 195 21.87 -28.10 1.27
C TYR A 195 22.88 -27.97 0.12
N GLY A 196 23.46 -26.77 -0.08
CA GLY A 196 24.88 -26.71 -0.50
C GLY A 196 25.34 -25.73 -1.58
N LEU A 197 24.65 -24.64 -1.92
CA LEU A 197 25.15 -23.71 -2.94
C LEU A 197 24.74 -22.25 -2.69
N ILE A 198 25.19 -21.65 -1.59
CA ILE A 198 25.24 -20.19 -1.46
C ILE A 198 26.67 -19.78 -1.78
N GLN A 199 26.86 -19.04 -2.88
CA GLN A 199 28.09 -18.28 -3.07
C GLN A 199 27.83 -16.87 -2.54
N ASP A 200 28.76 -16.33 -1.77
CA ASP A 200 28.64 -15.03 -1.11
C ASP A 200 28.18 -13.92 -2.08
N ARG A 201 27.02 -13.29 -1.78
CA ARG A 201 26.38 -12.12 -2.42
C ARG A 201 25.28 -12.35 -3.46
N ASP A 202 24.20 -13.04 -3.08
CA ASP A 202 22.93 -12.92 -3.81
C ASP A 202 22.09 -11.77 -3.21
N TYR A 203 21.55 -10.88 -4.05
CA TYR A 203 20.62 -9.83 -3.64
C TYR A 203 19.25 -10.45 -3.37
N PHE A 204 18.73 -10.28 -2.16
CA PHE A 204 17.39 -10.76 -1.78
C PHE A 204 16.39 -9.62 -1.90
N THR A 205 15.18 -9.90 -2.40
CA THR A 205 14.05 -8.96 -2.37
C THR A 205 12.90 -9.57 -1.60
N ARG A 206 12.08 -8.71 -0.97
CA ARG A 206 10.90 -9.11 -0.20
C ARG A 206 9.64 -8.80 -0.98
N VAL A 207 8.51 -9.31 -0.49
CA VAL A 207 7.19 -8.91 -0.96
C VAL A 207 6.52 -8.07 0.11
N ASN A 208 5.83 -7.00 -0.30
CA ASN A 208 4.86 -6.34 0.56
C ASN A 208 3.75 -7.34 0.86
N SER A 209 3.57 -7.70 2.13
CA SER A 209 2.45 -8.50 2.58
C SER A 209 1.59 -7.70 3.52
N TYR A 210 0.29 -7.80 3.28
CA TYR A 210 -0.70 -7.27 4.19
C TYR A 210 -0.82 -8.21 5.39
N TYR A 211 -0.75 -7.66 6.61
CA TYR A 211 -0.77 -8.42 7.84
C TYR A 211 -1.92 -7.97 8.74
N ALA A 212 -2.73 -8.93 9.18
CA ALA A 212 -3.77 -8.73 10.18
C ALA A 212 -3.43 -9.54 11.44
N ILE A 213 -3.39 -8.87 12.59
CA ILE A 213 -3.34 -9.50 13.92
C ILE A 213 -4.76 -9.81 14.34
N LEU A 214 -5.05 -11.07 14.70
CA LEU A 214 -6.40 -11.49 15.07
C LEU A 214 -6.98 -10.80 16.32
N ASP A 215 -6.12 -10.25 17.19
CA ASP A 215 -6.49 -9.72 18.50
C ASP A 215 -6.23 -8.21 18.71
N GLU A 216 -5.67 -7.51 17.71
CA GLU A 216 -5.41 -6.06 17.77
C GLU A 216 -6.02 -5.39 16.53
N ASP A 217 -6.78 -4.30 16.70
CA ASP A 217 -7.32 -3.48 15.60
C ASP A 217 -6.21 -2.78 14.75
N GLY A 218 -4.96 -3.23 14.87
CA GLY A 218 -3.81 -2.75 14.14
C GLY A 218 -3.64 -3.51 12.84
N VAL A 219 -3.65 -2.78 11.73
CA VAL A 219 -3.26 -3.31 10.43
C VAL A 219 -1.94 -2.69 10.03
N SER A 220 -0.98 -3.51 9.61
CA SER A 220 0.33 -3.01 9.17
C SER A 220 0.77 -3.67 7.87
N LEU A 221 1.42 -2.87 7.04
CA LEU A 221 2.18 -3.36 5.92
C LEU A 221 3.51 -3.90 6.44
N SER A 222 3.85 -5.12 6.04
CA SER A 222 5.12 -5.72 6.43
C SER A 222 5.78 -6.40 5.25
N ASN A 223 7.11 -6.35 5.24
CA ASN A 223 7.89 -6.97 4.17
C ASN A 223 8.19 -8.41 4.56
N GLN A 224 7.61 -9.36 3.82
CA GLN A 224 7.76 -10.79 4.08
C GLN A 224 8.66 -11.45 3.05
N SER A 225 9.21 -12.61 3.43
CA SER A 225 9.92 -13.47 2.48
C SER A 225 8.94 -14.05 1.47
N LYS A 226 9.34 -14.02 0.20
CA LYS A 226 8.59 -14.62 -0.92
C LYS A 226 8.38 -16.13 -0.77
N SER A 227 9.19 -16.77 0.07
CA SER A 227 9.15 -18.22 0.34
C SER A 227 8.13 -18.59 1.42
N HIS A 228 7.50 -17.60 2.06
CA HIS A 228 6.36 -17.84 2.95
C HIS A 228 5.13 -18.22 2.15
N TYR A 229 4.36 -19.17 2.69
CA TYR A 229 3.11 -19.59 2.08
C TYR A 229 1.96 -18.85 2.74
N ALA A 230 1.26 -18.05 1.95
CA ALA A 230 0.15 -17.22 2.39
C ALA A 230 -1.09 -17.46 1.52
N PRO A 231 -2.30 -17.25 2.04
CA PRO A 231 -3.51 -17.24 1.22
C PRO A 231 -3.43 -16.16 0.13
N LEU A 232 -4.07 -16.44 -1.00
CA LEU A 232 -4.29 -15.48 -2.07
C LEU A 232 -5.77 -15.15 -2.18
N ARG A 233 -6.08 -13.88 -2.40
CA ARG A 233 -7.44 -13.39 -2.65
C ARG A 233 -7.39 -12.48 -3.86
N CYS A 234 -8.27 -12.72 -4.82
CA CYS A 234 -8.23 -12.03 -6.10
C CYS A 234 -9.22 -10.86 -6.13
N VAL A 235 -8.85 -9.80 -6.87
CA VAL A 235 -9.69 -8.64 -7.17
C VAL A 235 -10.07 -8.66 -8.64
N LYS A 236 -11.32 -8.32 -8.95
CA LYS A 236 -11.80 -8.34 -10.33
C LYS A 236 -11.19 -7.20 -11.13
N ASP A 237 -10.79 -7.49 -12.36
CA ASP A 237 -10.36 -6.50 -13.33
C ASP A 237 -11.50 -5.53 -13.60
N THR A 238 -11.41 -4.36 -12.99
CA THR A 238 -12.40 -3.30 -13.15
C THR A 238 -11.75 -2.22 -14.02
N LEU A 239 -12.22 -2.04 -15.26
CA LEU A 239 -11.79 -0.87 -16.04
C LEU A 239 -12.29 0.38 -15.31
N LEU A 240 -11.45 1.39 -15.09
CA LEU A 240 -11.81 2.64 -14.42
C LEU A 240 -13.06 3.32 -15.03
N MET A 241 -13.45 2.97 -16.26
CA MET A 241 -14.63 3.49 -16.96
C MET A 241 -15.92 2.65 -16.83
N GLU A 242 -15.88 1.43 -16.28
CA GLU A 242 -17.05 0.53 -16.23
C GLU A 242 -17.76 0.42 -14.86
N MET A 243 -17.47 1.34 -13.93
CA MET A 243 -18.17 1.45 -12.65
C MET A 243 -19.67 1.78 -12.86
N LYS A 244 -20.51 0.75 -12.99
CA LYS A 244 -21.98 0.86 -13.06
C LYS A 244 -22.57 0.66 -11.66
N PHE A 245 -22.89 1.75 -10.98
CA PHE A 245 -23.74 1.70 -9.79
C PHE A 245 -25.20 1.44 -10.17
N ARG A 246 -25.83 0.39 -9.63
CA ARG A 246 -27.29 0.16 -9.70
C ARG A 246 -27.99 0.77 -8.48
N PRO A 247 -29.19 1.36 -8.66
CA PRO A 247 -29.89 2.09 -7.61
C PRO A 247 -30.63 1.15 -6.65
N VAL A 248 -30.61 1.47 -5.35
CA VAL A 248 -31.42 0.80 -4.33
C VAL A 248 -32.83 1.39 -4.35
N SER A 249 -33.80 0.56 -4.73
CA SER A 249 -35.23 0.82 -4.59
C SER A 249 -35.69 0.60 -3.15
N SER A 250 -36.42 1.57 -2.59
CA SER A 250 -37.40 1.34 -1.53
C SER A 250 -38.79 1.75 -2.01
N SER A 251 -39.78 0.87 -1.81
CA SER A 251 -41.22 1.15 -1.83
C SER A 251 -41.55 2.19 -0.75
N SER A 252 -42.56 3.07 -0.82
CA SER A 252 -43.78 3.26 -1.62
C SER A 252 -44.18 4.74 -1.41
N SER A 253 -44.73 5.51 -2.35
CA SER A 253 -46.07 5.39 -2.91
C SER A 253 -46.33 6.52 -3.95
N SER A 254 -47.03 6.14 -5.02
CA SER A 254 -47.80 6.92 -6.03
C SER A 254 -47.18 8.15 -6.72
N PHE A 255 -46.77 7.90 -7.97
CA PHE A 255 -46.97 8.66 -9.23
C PHE A 255 -47.11 10.19 -9.16
N ASP A 256 -46.12 10.90 -9.71
CA ASP A 256 -46.18 11.52 -11.05
C ASP A 256 -44.75 11.98 -11.45
N GLU A 257 -44.30 11.62 -12.66
CA GLU A 257 -43.16 12.27 -13.34
C GLU A 257 -43.65 13.59 -13.99
N PRO A 258 -42.83 14.62 -14.31
CA PRO A 258 -41.39 14.54 -14.61
C PRO A 258 -40.52 15.74 -14.11
N GLU A 259 -39.25 15.68 -14.54
CA GLU A 259 -38.27 16.76 -14.77
C GLU A 259 -37.22 17.08 -13.69
N SER A 260 -36.00 16.64 -14.03
CA SER A 260 -34.78 17.45 -14.03
C SER A 260 -34.39 18.13 -12.71
N SER A 261 -33.50 17.49 -11.96
CA SER A 261 -32.46 18.26 -11.26
C SER A 261 -31.11 17.54 -11.27
N SER A 262 -30.11 18.32 -11.66
CA SER A 262 -28.68 18.02 -11.71
C SER A 262 -28.12 17.80 -10.31
N SER A 263 -27.47 16.65 -10.10
CA SER A 263 -26.54 16.45 -8.97
C SER A 263 -25.15 16.22 -9.55
N GLU A 264 -24.22 17.11 -9.21
CA GLU A 264 -22.84 17.10 -9.72
C GLU A 264 -22.01 15.89 -9.22
N PRO A 265 -21.00 15.46 -9.99
CA PRO A 265 -20.17 14.29 -9.68
C PRO A 265 -19.25 14.49 -8.46
N PHE A 266 -18.94 13.39 -7.79
CA PHE A 266 -18.03 13.32 -6.63
C PHE A 266 -16.61 13.79 -7.00
N ASN A 267 -16.06 14.71 -6.21
CA ASN A 267 -14.73 15.29 -6.38
C ASN A 267 -13.75 14.62 -5.40
N PRO A 268 -12.74 13.84 -5.86
CA PRO A 268 -11.79 13.15 -4.97
C PRO A 268 -11.01 14.10 -4.04
N CYS A 269 -10.96 15.39 -4.37
CA CYS A 269 -10.33 16.41 -3.53
C CYS A 269 -11.26 17.05 -2.48
N SER A 270 -12.41 16.43 -2.19
CA SER A 270 -13.32 16.86 -1.12
C SER A 270 -12.95 16.31 0.26
N VAL A 271 -12.05 15.33 0.34
CA VAL A 271 -11.57 14.74 1.60
C VAL A 271 -10.39 15.56 2.12
N ALA A 272 -10.46 15.98 3.38
CA ALA A 272 -9.40 16.74 4.03
C ALA A 272 -8.15 15.87 4.25
N LYS A 273 -6.96 16.40 3.91
CA LYS A 273 -5.66 15.76 4.12
C LYS A 273 -5.00 16.28 5.40
N LYS A 274 -4.15 15.48 6.06
CA LYS A 274 -3.31 15.93 7.19
C LYS A 274 -2.45 17.13 6.80
N SER A 275 -1.84 17.12 5.60
CA SER A 275 -1.10 18.26 5.07
C SER A 275 -1.91 19.55 4.93
N TRP A 276 -3.25 19.47 4.86
CA TRP A 276 -4.10 20.64 4.78
C TRP A 276 -4.36 21.30 6.13
N GLU A 277 -4.00 20.66 7.24
CA GLU A 277 -4.06 21.27 8.58
C GLU A 277 -3.09 22.46 8.70
N HIS A 278 -2.01 22.45 7.92
CA HIS A 278 -1.02 23.53 7.88
C HIS A 278 -1.47 24.74 7.05
N LEU A 279 -2.50 24.59 6.21
CA LEU A 279 -2.94 25.62 5.29
C LEU A 279 -3.73 26.72 5.99
N ASN A 280 -3.70 27.92 5.42
CA ASN A 280 -4.53 29.03 5.90
C ASN A 280 -6.00 28.80 5.51
N PRO A 281 -6.92 28.51 6.46
CA PRO A 281 -8.32 28.22 6.13
C PRO A 281 -9.06 29.42 5.52
N ASP A 282 -8.57 30.64 5.72
CA ASP A 282 -9.15 31.86 5.16
C ASP A 282 -8.65 32.16 3.73
N PHE A 283 -7.64 31.41 3.25
CA PHE A 283 -7.08 31.58 1.91
C PHE A 283 -7.84 30.72 0.87
N ASN A 284 -8.10 31.31 -0.30
CA ASN A 284 -8.82 30.64 -1.38
C ASN A 284 -7.86 29.89 -2.32
N TYR A 285 -7.63 28.62 -2.03
CA TYR A 285 -6.76 27.75 -2.82
C TYR A 285 -7.44 27.20 -4.08
N ALA A 286 -6.68 27.15 -5.18
CA ALA A 286 -7.01 26.28 -6.29
C ALA A 286 -6.53 24.85 -6.01
N VAL A 287 -7.17 23.85 -6.63
CA VAL A 287 -6.80 22.44 -6.46
C VAL A 287 -6.10 21.95 -7.72
N PHE A 288 -4.94 21.34 -7.54
CA PHE A 288 -4.23 20.57 -8.56
C PHE A 288 -4.35 19.09 -8.22
N ILE A 289 -4.58 18.25 -9.24
CA ILE A 289 -4.63 16.80 -9.11
C ILE A 289 -3.41 16.27 -9.87
N ASP A 290 -2.52 15.60 -9.16
CA ASP A 290 -1.41 14.89 -9.78
C ASP A 290 -1.95 13.61 -10.41
N GLY A 291 -1.94 13.54 -11.75
CA GLY A 291 -2.48 12.40 -12.48
C GLY A 291 -1.67 11.12 -12.35
N ARG A 292 -0.47 11.17 -11.73
CA ARG A 292 0.40 10.01 -11.55
C ARG A 292 -0.03 9.15 -10.37
N ASP A 293 -0.48 9.78 -9.29
CA ASP A 293 -0.87 9.11 -8.04
C ASP A 293 -2.26 9.54 -7.51
N ASN A 294 -2.96 10.39 -8.26
CA ASN A 294 -4.25 11.01 -7.90
C ASN A 294 -4.21 11.85 -6.61
N GLN A 295 -3.03 12.27 -6.15
CA GLN A 295 -2.94 13.15 -5.00
C GLN A 295 -3.44 14.55 -5.35
N CYS A 296 -4.30 15.08 -4.49
CA CYS A 296 -4.77 16.45 -4.57
C CYS A 296 -3.86 17.37 -3.78
N TYR A 297 -3.41 18.44 -4.43
CA TYR A 297 -2.58 19.48 -3.85
C TYR A 297 -3.30 20.82 -3.90
N LYS A 298 -3.21 21.61 -2.83
CA LYS A 298 -3.60 23.02 -2.89
C LYS A 298 -2.54 23.82 -3.61
N THR A 299 -2.98 24.83 -4.33
CA THR A 299 -2.12 25.72 -5.11
C THR A 299 -2.49 27.16 -4.85
N THR A 300 -1.47 28.01 -4.81
CA THR A 300 -1.59 29.45 -4.65
C THR A 300 -0.96 30.17 -5.84
N ARG A 301 -1.30 31.45 -5.99
CA ARG A 301 -0.69 32.36 -6.95
C ARG A 301 0.00 33.51 -6.22
N VAL A 302 1.30 33.64 -6.42
CA VAL A 302 2.13 34.69 -5.83
C VAL A 302 3.17 35.14 -6.87
N ALA A 303 3.45 36.45 -6.94
CA ALA A 303 4.40 37.01 -7.90
C ALA A 303 4.17 36.57 -9.38
N GLY A 304 2.92 36.28 -9.76
CA GLY A 304 2.57 35.77 -11.09
C GLY A 304 2.75 34.25 -11.28
N LEU A 305 3.43 33.58 -10.37
CA LEU A 305 3.68 32.13 -10.36
C LEU A 305 2.50 31.37 -9.79
N VAL A 306 2.26 30.16 -10.28
CA VAL A 306 1.34 29.20 -9.65
C VAL A 306 2.20 28.11 -9.01
N MET A 307 2.07 27.95 -7.70
CA MET A 307 2.92 27.07 -6.89
C MET A 307 2.06 26.16 -6.00
N LEU A 308 2.56 24.97 -5.69
CA LEU A 308 1.96 24.13 -4.66
C LEU A 308 2.03 24.86 -3.30
N ALA A 309 0.93 24.88 -2.56
CA ALA A 309 0.87 25.45 -1.21
C ALA A 309 1.31 24.46 -0.12
N GLU A 310 1.45 23.18 -0.48
CA GLU A 310 1.94 22.11 0.37
C GLU A 310 3.13 21.42 -0.34
N ASN A 311 3.92 20.66 0.40
CA ASN A 311 5.06 19.94 -0.17
C ASN A 311 4.57 18.73 -0.98
N LEU A 312 5.31 18.40 -2.04
CA LEU A 312 5.05 17.22 -2.86
C LEU A 312 5.23 15.93 -2.03
N ASN A 313 4.39 14.93 -2.30
CA ASN A 313 4.40 13.65 -1.60
C ASN A 313 4.38 12.46 -2.57
N TYR A 314 4.97 12.62 -3.75
CA TYR A 314 5.02 11.58 -4.78
C TYR A 314 6.10 10.53 -4.45
N ALA A 315 5.72 9.26 -4.35
CA ALA A 315 6.59 8.20 -3.81
C ALA A 315 6.89 7.06 -4.77
N ASP A 316 6.27 7.05 -5.95
CA ASP A 316 6.28 5.90 -6.84
C ASP A 316 7.66 5.72 -7.52
N SER A 317 8.51 4.97 -6.83
CA SER A 317 9.84 4.56 -7.29
C SER A 317 9.79 3.48 -8.38
N VAL A 318 8.60 2.93 -8.66
CA VAL A 318 8.35 1.95 -9.71
C VAL A 318 8.08 2.64 -11.05
N ALA A 319 7.39 3.77 -11.04
CA ALA A 319 7.23 4.67 -12.18
C ALA A 319 8.44 5.60 -12.37
N MET A 320 9.12 5.97 -11.28
CA MET A 320 10.32 6.82 -11.30
C MET A 320 11.47 6.16 -10.53
N PRO A 321 12.27 5.29 -11.18
CA PRO A 321 13.37 4.54 -10.53
C PRO A 321 14.38 5.41 -9.78
N GLU A 322 14.58 6.65 -10.22
CA GLU A 322 15.46 7.63 -9.57
C GLU A 322 15.05 7.96 -8.13
N LEU A 323 13.79 7.69 -7.74
CA LEU A 323 13.31 7.86 -6.37
C LEU A 323 13.79 6.76 -5.41
N ARG A 324 14.30 5.63 -5.92
CA ARG A 324 14.71 4.50 -5.08
C ARG A 324 15.93 4.87 -4.23
N GLY A 325 15.72 4.97 -2.92
CA GLY A 325 16.74 5.44 -1.97
C GLY A 325 16.97 6.96 -1.99
N SER A 326 16.28 7.69 -2.87
CA SER A 326 16.41 9.14 -3.08
C SER A 326 15.22 9.94 -2.58
N ASN A 327 14.28 9.27 -1.89
CA ASN A 327 13.21 9.93 -1.15
C ASN A 327 13.05 9.31 0.25
N ARG A 328 12.52 10.08 1.20
CA ARG A 328 12.21 9.59 2.55
C ARG A 328 11.19 10.47 3.27
N CYS A 329 10.58 9.93 4.32
CA CYS A 329 9.76 10.70 5.24
C CYS A 329 10.60 11.39 6.31
N THR A 330 10.11 12.53 6.79
CA THR A 330 10.70 13.22 7.95
C THR A 330 10.72 12.27 9.15
N GLN A 331 11.84 12.24 9.88
CA GLN A 331 12.17 11.28 10.95
C GLN A 331 12.09 9.79 10.55
N GLY A 332 11.96 9.47 9.26
CA GLY A 332 11.76 8.10 8.79
C GLY A 332 10.38 7.51 9.13
N LEU A 333 9.40 8.36 9.48
CA LEU A 333 8.05 7.93 9.86
C LEU A 333 7.06 8.21 8.74
N GLU A 334 6.33 7.20 8.28
CA GLU A 334 5.39 7.32 7.15
C GLU A 334 4.27 8.35 7.41
N GLU A 335 3.78 8.44 8.65
CA GLU A 335 2.77 9.43 9.05
C GLU A 335 3.22 10.88 8.79
N ASN A 336 4.53 11.15 8.87
CA ASN A 336 5.06 12.48 8.62
C ASN A 336 5.01 12.84 7.13
N CYS A 337 5.10 11.85 6.22
CA CYS A 337 4.92 12.10 4.79
C CYS A 337 3.50 12.58 4.46
N GLU A 338 2.47 12.06 5.13
CA GLU A 338 1.09 12.51 4.96
C GLU A 338 0.84 13.94 5.47
N SER A 339 1.63 14.35 6.45
CA SER A 339 1.52 15.65 7.12
C SER A 339 2.34 16.73 6.41
N THR A 340 3.64 16.51 6.22
CA THR A 340 4.56 17.54 5.73
C THR A 340 5.17 17.24 4.35
N GLY A 341 4.75 16.16 3.71
CA GLY A 341 5.27 15.70 2.42
C GLY A 341 6.58 14.92 2.52
N ARG A 342 7.12 14.52 1.36
CA ARG A 342 8.37 13.75 1.26
C ARG A 342 9.57 14.67 1.10
N LEU A 343 10.70 14.18 1.57
CA LEU A 343 12.02 14.74 1.33
C LEU A 343 12.68 13.99 0.17
N TYR A 344 13.34 14.71 -0.71
CA TYR A 344 14.00 14.18 -1.91
C TYR A 344 15.45 14.64 -1.96
N THR A 345 16.33 13.82 -2.52
CA THR A 345 17.65 14.30 -2.97
C THR A 345 17.49 15.27 -4.14
N TRP A 346 18.50 16.08 -4.40
CA TRP A 346 18.41 17.07 -5.47
C TRP A 346 18.22 16.43 -6.85
N GLU A 347 18.90 15.31 -7.12
CA GLU A 347 18.77 14.58 -8.40
C GLU A 347 17.34 14.07 -8.61
N ALA A 348 16.71 13.52 -7.56
CA ALA A 348 15.31 13.14 -7.60
C ALA A 348 14.38 14.37 -7.75
N ALA A 349 14.67 15.46 -7.05
CA ALA A 349 13.87 16.68 -7.04
C ALA A 349 13.75 17.32 -8.44
N MET A 350 14.79 17.23 -9.27
CA MET A 350 14.80 17.77 -10.63
C MET A 350 13.75 17.11 -11.55
N GLU A 351 13.38 15.86 -11.28
CA GLU A 351 12.49 15.06 -12.13
C GLU A 351 11.12 14.81 -11.47
N VAL A 352 11.01 14.93 -10.15
CA VAL A 352 9.82 14.47 -9.39
C VAL A 352 8.56 15.33 -9.61
N CYS A 353 8.69 16.56 -10.07
CA CYS A 353 7.53 17.41 -10.35
C CYS A 353 6.69 16.84 -11.52
N PRO A 354 5.34 16.92 -11.45
CA PRO A 354 4.48 16.38 -12.49
C PRO A 354 4.63 17.14 -13.82
N ASP A 355 4.17 16.53 -14.91
CA ASP A 355 4.21 17.16 -16.23
C ASP A 355 3.55 18.56 -16.22
N GLY A 356 4.26 19.54 -16.79
CA GLY A 356 3.85 20.94 -16.75
C GLY A 356 4.22 21.68 -15.46
N TRP A 357 4.90 21.03 -14.53
CA TRP A 357 5.45 21.61 -13.31
C TRP A 357 6.97 21.39 -13.23
N ARG A 358 7.65 22.20 -12.41
CA ARG A 358 9.11 22.12 -12.17
C ARG A 358 9.46 22.69 -10.81
N LEU A 359 10.70 22.53 -10.39
CA LEU A 359 11.22 23.29 -9.25
C LEU A 359 11.26 24.81 -9.58
N PRO A 360 11.07 25.68 -8.59
CA PRO A 360 11.25 27.11 -8.75
C PRO A 360 12.71 27.44 -9.09
N THR A 361 12.92 28.62 -9.66
CA THR A 361 14.27 29.20 -9.79
C THR A 361 14.58 30.12 -8.62
N GLU A 362 15.85 30.44 -8.41
CA GLU A 362 16.30 31.45 -7.46
C GLU A 362 15.62 32.80 -7.72
N ALA A 363 15.58 33.24 -8.98
CA ALA A 363 14.93 34.48 -9.39
C ALA A 363 13.43 34.50 -9.01
N GLU A 364 12.74 33.37 -9.17
CA GLU A 364 11.33 33.24 -8.81
C GLU A 364 11.10 33.29 -7.29
N ILE A 365 12.01 32.73 -6.50
CA ILE A 365 11.98 32.88 -5.04
C ILE A 365 12.19 34.35 -4.63
N TYR A 366 13.14 35.06 -5.27
CA TYR A 366 13.30 36.50 -5.02
C TYR A 366 12.05 37.29 -5.42
N ASP A 367 11.39 36.95 -6.53
CA ASP A 367 10.15 37.61 -6.94
C ASP A 367 9.04 37.40 -5.90
N ILE A 368 8.94 36.19 -5.32
CA ILE A 368 8.05 35.91 -4.19
C ILE A 368 8.43 36.79 -3.00
N TRP A 369 9.70 36.81 -2.58
CA TRP A 369 10.15 37.65 -1.47
C TRP A 369 9.88 39.14 -1.67
N HIS A 370 10.00 39.67 -2.88
CA HIS A 370 9.66 41.07 -3.15
C HIS A 370 8.15 41.33 -3.12
N ALA A 371 7.33 40.33 -3.46
CA ALA A 371 5.88 40.41 -3.36
C ALA A 371 5.39 40.26 -1.91
N THR A 372 6.03 39.40 -1.13
CA THR A 372 5.69 39.07 0.26
C THR A 372 6.55 39.93 1.18
N HIS A 373 5.99 41.02 1.71
CA HIS A 373 6.75 42.05 2.42
C HIS A 373 7.38 41.54 3.73
N SER A 374 6.94 40.36 4.19
CA SER A 374 7.49 39.65 5.34
C SER A 374 7.33 38.14 5.19
N VAL A 375 8.29 37.40 5.73
CA VAL A 375 8.21 35.94 5.88
C VAL A 375 7.00 35.50 6.73
N LEU A 376 6.48 36.37 7.61
CA LEU A 376 5.24 36.14 8.39
C LEU A 376 3.98 36.04 7.52
N GLU A 377 4.04 36.45 6.25
CA GLU A 377 2.93 36.37 5.28
C GLU A 377 2.93 35.05 4.49
N VAL A 378 3.91 34.17 4.71
CA VAL A 378 4.09 32.93 3.92
C VAL A 378 4.27 31.67 4.76
N VAL A 379 4.53 31.79 6.07
CA VAL A 379 4.60 30.65 7.00
C VAL A 379 3.23 30.28 7.54
N SER A 380 3.05 29.02 7.91
CA SER A 380 1.78 28.51 8.43
C SER A 380 1.33 29.22 9.70
N LEU A 381 0.01 29.41 9.82
CA LEU A 381 -0.63 30.02 11.00
C LEU A 381 -0.38 29.23 12.29
N GLU A 382 -0.04 27.94 12.20
CA GLU A 382 0.23 27.11 13.37
C GLU A 382 1.46 27.59 14.17
N MET A 383 2.38 28.29 13.49
CA MET A 383 3.59 28.87 14.09
C MET A 383 3.30 29.98 15.09
N ARG A 384 2.05 30.48 15.19
CA ARG A 384 1.62 31.40 16.25
C ARG A 384 1.76 30.80 17.66
N LYS A 385 1.88 29.48 17.77
CA LYS A 385 2.14 28.80 19.06
C LYS A 385 3.59 28.97 19.52
N GLU A 386 4.51 29.14 18.58
CA GLU A 386 5.96 29.17 18.81
C GLU A 386 6.53 30.60 18.67
N ILE A 387 5.89 31.44 17.85
CA ILE A 387 6.33 32.80 17.51
C ILE A 387 5.31 33.82 18.03
N ASP A 388 5.75 34.73 18.91
CA ASP A 388 4.94 35.84 19.45
C ASP A 388 4.88 37.04 18.47
N LEU A 389 4.53 36.76 17.21
CA LEU A 389 4.36 37.73 16.14
C LEU A 389 3.08 37.44 15.36
N GLU A 390 2.52 38.48 14.73
CA GLU A 390 1.30 38.34 13.93
C GLU A 390 1.62 37.65 12.59
N ILE A 391 1.35 36.34 12.53
CA ILE A 391 1.44 35.53 11.31
C ILE A 391 0.12 35.59 10.56
N THR A 392 0.16 35.91 9.27
CA THR A 392 -1.05 36.09 8.45
C THR A 392 -1.22 35.02 7.38
N ASP A 393 -0.12 34.43 6.89
CA ASP A 393 -0.12 33.55 5.70
C ASP A 393 -1.00 34.12 4.56
N ALA A 394 -0.87 35.43 4.32
CA ALA A 394 -1.73 36.18 3.41
C ALA A 394 -1.66 35.68 1.96
N TYR A 395 -0.59 34.96 1.61
CA TYR A 395 -0.37 34.39 0.28
C TYR A 395 -0.69 32.89 0.20
N GLY A 396 -1.09 32.26 1.32
CA GLY A 396 -1.42 30.84 1.37
C GLY A 396 -0.25 29.97 0.92
N LEU A 397 0.98 30.33 1.31
CA LEU A 397 2.14 29.48 1.06
C LEU A 397 2.33 28.49 2.21
N SER A 398 1.89 28.81 3.41
CA SER A 398 1.76 27.85 4.51
C SER A 398 3.04 27.04 4.75
N PHE A 399 4.21 27.68 4.68
CA PHE A 399 5.49 27.02 4.96
C PHE A 399 5.54 26.56 6.42
N VAL A 400 5.91 25.30 6.62
CA VAL A 400 6.08 24.66 7.93
C VAL A 400 7.50 24.14 8.10
N PRO A 401 7.99 23.99 9.35
CA PRO A 401 9.26 23.32 9.62
C PRO A 401 9.18 21.82 9.28
N SER A 402 9.26 21.49 7.98
CA SER A 402 9.18 20.13 7.46
C SER A 402 10.53 19.42 7.41
N GLY A 403 11.60 20.15 7.75
CA GLY A 403 12.93 19.63 7.99
C GLY A 403 13.87 19.69 6.80
N LEU A 404 15.16 19.62 7.12
CA LEU A 404 16.27 19.34 6.24
C LEU A 404 17.02 18.15 6.83
N TYR A 405 17.26 17.10 6.04
CA TYR A 405 18.08 15.98 6.46
C TYR A 405 19.44 16.04 5.78
N TYR A 406 20.46 16.32 6.57
CA TYR A 406 21.84 16.24 6.13
C TYR A 406 22.30 14.79 6.14
N VAL A 407 22.85 14.37 5.01
CA VAL A 407 23.61 13.13 4.90
C VAL A 407 25.07 13.50 5.00
N ASP A 408 25.82 12.83 5.88
CA ASP A 408 27.22 13.16 6.13
C ASP A 408 28.09 13.11 4.86
N ASP A 409 28.94 14.13 4.75
CA ASP A 409 30.14 14.05 3.92
C ASP A 409 31.10 13.05 4.57
N PRO A 410 31.53 11.97 3.90
CA PRO A 410 32.49 11.00 4.45
C PRO A 410 33.85 11.62 4.84
N TYR A 411 34.09 12.89 4.53
CA TYR A 411 35.27 13.66 4.92
C TYR A 411 35.06 14.64 6.09
N LYS A 412 33.84 14.72 6.66
CA LYS A 412 33.52 15.51 7.86
C LYS A 412 33.09 14.58 9.01
N ASN A 413 33.30 15.02 10.24
CA ASN A 413 33.16 14.21 11.47
C ASN A 413 31.84 14.44 12.22
N ASP A 414 30.93 15.22 11.66
CA ASP A 414 29.58 15.35 12.24
C ASP A 414 28.76 14.15 11.76
N GLY A 415 27.71 13.80 12.50
CA GLY A 415 26.82 12.68 12.19
C GLY A 415 25.59 13.16 11.40
N ASP A 416 24.92 12.25 10.67
CA ASP A 416 23.62 12.51 10.04
C ASP A 416 22.67 13.31 10.96
N GLU A 417 22.26 14.51 10.53
CA GLU A 417 21.46 15.44 11.34
C GLU A 417 20.16 15.82 10.64
N MET A 418 19.06 15.81 11.40
CA MET A 418 17.76 16.30 10.94
C MET A 418 17.44 17.64 11.59
N LEU A 419 17.44 18.71 10.80
CA LEU A 419 17.11 20.06 11.25
C LEU A 419 15.63 20.35 11.04
N LEU A 420 14.83 20.09 12.08
CA LEU A 420 13.38 20.35 12.09
C LEU A 420 13.02 21.82 12.35
N VAL A 421 14.01 22.68 12.57
CA VAL A 421 13.82 24.14 12.73
C VAL A 421 13.87 24.89 11.40
N LYS A 422 13.88 24.17 10.27
CA LYS A 422 13.94 24.74 8.92
C LYS A 422 12.75 24.28 8.06
N SER A 423 12.21 25.21 7.27
CA SER A 423 11.44 24.88 6.07
C SER A 423 12.34 25.06 4.86
N SER A 424 12.28 24.14 3.91
CA SER A 424 13.31 23.96 2.89
C SER A 424 12.67 23.57 1.55
N VAL A 425 13.13 24.15 0.44
CA VAL A 425 12.68 23.80 -0.92
C VAL A 425 13.84 23.82 -1.91
N TRP A 426 14.01 22.74 -2.67
CA TRP A 426 15.00 22.68 -3.74
C TRP A 426 14.73 23.66 -4.89
N LEU A 427 15.79 24.27 -5.42
CA LEU A 427 15.75 25.14 -6.61
C LEU A 427 16.34 24.43 -7.83
N SER A 428 15.92 24.89 -9.02
CA SER A 428 16.31 24.30 -10.31
C SER A 428 17.60 24.86 -10.92
N ASP A 429 17.99 26.07 -10.54
CA ASP A 429 19.14 26.78 -11.08
C ASP A 429 20.19 27.07 -9.98
N ASN A 430 21.38 27.50 -10.41
CA ASN A 430 22.57 27.70 -9.57
C ASN A 430 23.07 26.45 -8.86
N THR A 431 23.78 25.61 -9.61
CA THR A 431 24.43 24.41 -9.07
C THR A 431 25.93 24.51 -9.20
N GLU A 432 26.63 24.14 -8.13
CA GLU A 432 28.07 23.88 -8.14
C GLU A 432 28.33 22.37 -8.10
N ASP A 433 29.59 21.95 -8.25
CA ASP A 433 29.96 20.54 -8.16
C ASP A 433 29.63 20.00 -6.76
N GLY A 434 28.64 19.12 -6.66
CA GLY A 434 28.18 18.50 -5.41
C GLY A 434 27.14 19.29 -4.61
N TYR A 435 26.87 20.55 -4.97
CA TYR A 435 25.92 21.42 -4.25
C TYR A 435 24.83 21.99 -5.18
N ALA A 436 23.65 22.22 -4.63
CA ALA A 436 22.55 22.90 -5.30
C ALA A 436 21.87 23.89 -4.37
N ASP A 437 21.38 24.99 -4.91
CA ASP A 437 20.70 26.00 -4.11
C ASP A 437 19.33 25.51 -3.61
N ALA A 438 19.02 25.91 -2.39
CA ALA A 438 17.74 25.68 -1.75
C ALA A 438 17.24 26.95 -1.07
N TYR A 439 15.94 27.20 -1.17
CA TYR A 439 15.27 28.23 -0.39
C TYR A 439 14.99 27.69 1.00
N GLN A 440 15.39 28.43 2.04
CA GLN A 440 15.21 28.07 3.44
C GLN A 440 14.53 29.16 4.23
N ILE A 441 13.68 28.75 5.18
CA ILE A 441 13.14 29.58 6.25
C ILE A 441 13.61 28.98 7.57
N HIS A 442 14.32 29.76 8.37
CA HIS A 442 14.88 29.37 9.65
C HIS A 442 13.94 29.84 10.76
N PHE A 443 13.50 28.91 11.61
CA PHE A 443 12.58 29.14 12.73
C PHE A 443 13.33 29.19 14.08
N GLU A 444 14.60 29.58 14.05
CA GLU A 444 15.44 29.71 15.25
C GLU A 444 15.14 31.04 15.98
N GLU A 445 16.12 31.60 16.71
CA GLU A 445 15.98 32.81 17.54
C GLU A 445 15.27 33.99 16.84
N TYR A 446 15.36 34.05 15.50
CA TYR A 446 14.59 34.95 14.65
C TYR A 446 14.10 34.19 13.39
N LEU A 447 12.90 34.54 12.93
CA LEU A 447 12.38 34.03 11.66
C LEU A 447 13.08 34.75 10.50
N ASP A 448 13.93 34.02 9.77
CA ASP A 448 14.69 34.56 8.65
C ASP A 448 14.60 33.63 7.44
N GLN A 449 14.84 34.18 6.26
CA GLN A 449 14.69 33.47 5.00
C GLN A 449 15.90 33.70 4.10
N THR A 450 16.48 32.62 3.58
CA THR A 450 17.75 32.64 2.84
C THR A 450 17.72 31.70 1.63
N VAL A 451 18.60 31.94 0.66
CA VAL A 451 18.97 30.93 -0.35
C VAL A 451 20.40 30.50 -0.03
N GLU A 452 20.60 29.21 0.16
CA GLU A 452 21.88 28.63 0.54
C GLU A 452 22.16 27.36 -0.28
N GLY A 453 23.44 27.13 -0.58
CA GLY A 453 23.89 25.94 -1.29
C GLY A 453 23.93 24.73 -0.36
N GLU A 454 23.24 23.66 -0.75
CA GLU A 454 23.09 22.43 0.01
C GLU A 454 23.68 21.23 -0.74
N LEU A 455 24.15 20.22 0.00
CA LEU A 455 24.65 18.98 -0.60
C LEU A 455 23.53 18.32 -1.42
N LYS A 456 23.81 17.95 -2.67
CA LYS A 456 22.84 17.28 -3.55
C LYS A 456 22.31 15.95 -2.99
N THR A 457 23.07 15.35 -2.07
CA THR A 457 22.72 14.12 -1.35
C THR A 457 21.83 14.34 -0.13
N SER A 458 21.69 15.58 0.37
CA SER A 458 20.75 15.91 1.44
C SER A 458 19.31 15.70 0.97
N PHE A 459 18.40 15.48 1.91
CA PHE A 459 16.99 15.31 1.59
C PHE A 459 16.19 16.53 2.04
N MET A 460 15.48 17.15 1.09
CA MET A 460 14.67 18.35 1.32
C MET A 460 13.30 18.23 0.64
N PRO A 461 12.28 18.94 1.16
CA PRO A 461 10.99 19.00 0.51
C PRO A 461 11.06 19.58 -0.90
N VAL A 462 10.10 19.16 -1.73
CA VAL A 462 9.91 19.71 -3.08
C VAL A 462 8.58 20.45 -3.13
N ARG A 463 8.58 21.63 -3.74
CA ARG A 463 7.37 22.41 -3.94
C ARG A 463 7.36 22.99 -5.35
N CYS A 464 6.56 22.37 -6.21
CA CYS A 464 6.62 22.64 -7.64
C CYS A 464 5.91 23.95 -8.02
N VAL A 465 6.42 24.60 -9.06
CA VAL A 465 5.79 25.72 -9.78
C VAL A 465 5.36 25.29 -11.18
N LYS A 466 4.27 25.85 -11.68
CA LYS A 466 3.76 25.57 -13.03
C LYS A 466 4.65 26.24 -14.09
N LYS A 467 4.99 25.50 -15.15
CA LYS A 467 5.86 25.96 -16.26
C LYS A 467 5.27 27.11 -17.08
#